data_AF-A0A257KYE3-F1
#
_entry.id   AF-A0A257KYE3-F1
#
_cell.length_a   1.000
_cell.length_b   1.000
_cell.length_c   1.000
_cell.angle_alpha   90.00
_cell.angle_beta   90.00
_cell.angle_gamma   90.00
#
_symmetry.space_group_name_H-M   'P 1'
#
loop_
_entity.id
_entity.type
_entity.pdbx_description
1 polymer ?
#
loop_
_entity_poly.entity_id
_entity_poly.type
_entity_poly.pdbx_seq_one_letter_code
_entity_poly.pdbx_strand_id
1 'polypeptide(L)'
;MTGFTNVIRSTIREVAGINDVAAVEYPAGLPAAVRPIAQDAVALLIDYQSPAYAQLYCDRLRRFVGRRGVDDALFMEIARLLAARMGYLDPIRIAQLKLQEPVTPGRKPAVDKRRFRLDELVSSLPDIVGKPAMRLLERIYCAHRTVQIRFSKASIVGIKRLEFEAWLRHWRRLSTRYEMERVWVERWLHMIDRALTKRPDAVVAVVRSATMIEGYGTSYRHGMAAWHQIIDGLAKPNFDGTLDIADLSGAIERARAVPRDPKGEQLRKAIGEIRGHALAH
;
A
#
# COMPACT_ATOMS: atom_id res chain seq x y z
N MET A 1 24.60 -2.21 1.60
CA MET A 1 24.86 -2.00 0.15
C MET A 1 24.49 -3.22 -0.72
N THR A 2 24.42 -4.43 -0.16
CA THR A 2 24.10 -5.68 -0.87
C THR A 2 22.67 -5.71 -1.45
N GLY A 3 21.68 -5.21 -0.70
CA GLY A 3 20.28 -5.14 -1.16
C GLY A 3 20.08 -4.21 -2.37
N PHE A 4 20.71 -3.03 -2.37
CA PHE A 4 20.61 -2.06 -3.46
C PHE A 4 21.19 -2.59 -4.78
N THR A 5 22.34 -3.26 -4.71
CA THR A 5 23.01 -3.87 -5.87
C THR A 5 22.20 -5.02 -6.45
N ASN A 6 21.55 -5.83 -5.60
CA ASN A 6 20.66 -6.90 -6.05
C ASN A 6 19.38 -6.37 -6.69
N VAL A 7 18.80 -5.28 -6.15
CA VAL A 7 17.63 -4.64 -6.77
C VAL A 7 18.01 -4.06 -8.13
N ILE A 8 19.12 -3.32 -8.24
CA ILE A 8 19.60 -2.80 -9.54
C ILE A 8 19.85 -3.94 -10.53
N ARG A 9 20.54 -5.02 -10.12
CA ARG A 9 20.81 -6.16 -10.98
C ARG A 9 19.51 -6.83 -11.44
N SER A 10 18.53 -6.97 -10.54
CA SER A 10 17.21 -7.51 -10.87
C SER A 10 16.42 -6.60 -11.82
N THR A 11 16.50 -5.28 -11.62
CA THR A 11 15.88 -4.28 -12.50
C THR A 11 16.52 -4.30 -13.89
N ILE A 12 17.85 -4.38 -13.98
CA ILE A 12 18.57 -4.49 -15.26
C ILE A 12 18.20 -5.80 -15.98
N ARG A 13 18.11 -6.91 -15.23
CA ARG A 13 17.69 -8.21 -15.79
C ARG A 13 16.23 -8.20 -16.26
N GLU A 14 15.33 -7.56 -15.51
CA GLU A 14 13.93 -7.33 -15.89
C GLU A 14 13.83 -6.48 -17.16
N VAL A 15 14.58 -5.37 -17.25
CA VAL A 15 14.63 -4.49 -18.44
C VAL A 15 15.23 -5.20 -19.65
N ALA A 16 16.24 -6.05 -19.44
CA ALA A 16 16.88 -6.81 -20.50
C ALA A 16 16.07 -8.04 -20.96
N GLY A 17 14.93 -8.34 -20.32
CA GLY A 17 14.10 -9.50 -20.67
C GLY A 17 14.74 -10.86 -20.33
N ILE A 18 15.81 -10.88 -19.52
CA ILE A 18 16.60 -12.09 -19.20
C ILE A 18 16.09 -12.75 -17.91
N ASN A 19 14.79 -12.65 -17.63
CA ASN A 19 14.18 -13.47 -16.60
C ASN A 19 13.53 -14.66 -17.29
N ASP A 20 14.09 -15.85 -17.02
CA ASP A 20 13.26 -17.06 -17.00
C ASP A 20 12.07 -16.75 -16.09
N VAL A 21 10.88 -16.71 -16.68
CA VAL A 21 9.64 -16.46 -15.95
C VAL A 21 9.34 -17.71 -15.14
N ALA A 22 10.03 -17.87 -14.00
CA ALA A 22 9.63 -18.87 -13.02
C ALA A 22 8.16 -18.59 -12.68
N ALA A 23 7.31 -19.60 -12.88
CA ALA A 23 5.89 -19.49 -12.59
C ALA A 23 5.71 -19.09 -11.12
N VAL A 24 4.75 -18.21 -10.84
CA VAL A 24 4.45 -17.79 -9.46
C VAL A 24 3.95 -19.01 -8.69
N GLU A 25 4.61 -19.30 -7.57
CA GLU A 25 4.29 -20.43 -6.70
C GLU A 25 3.30 -20.00 -5.62
N TYR A 26 2.09 -20.57 -5.68
CA TYR A 26 1.09 -20.38 -4.65
C TYR A 26 1.47 -21.10 -3.34
N PRO A 27 1.04 -20.58 -2.18
CA PRO A 27 1.26 -21.27 -0.91
C PRO A 27 0.68 -22.70 -0.92
N ALA A 28 1.47 -23.67 -0.46
CA ALA A 28 0.95 -25.01 -0.21
C ALA A 28 -0.16 -24.96 0.84
N GLY A 29 -1.27 -25.69 0.62
CA GLY A 29 -2.43 -25.68 1.52
C GLY A 29 -3.34 -24.46 1.39
N LEU A 30 -3.23 -23.67 0.32
CA LEU A 30 -4.14 -22.55 0.07
C LEU A 30 -5.61 -23.04 -0.03
N PRO A 31 -6.51 -22.55 0.84
CA PRO A 31 -7.92 -22.95 0.82
C PRO A 31 -8.58 -22.68 -0.54
N ALA A 32 -9.51 -23.55 -0.94
CA ALA A 32 -10.21 -23.44 -2.22
C ALA A 32 -10.95 -22.11 -2.37
N ALA A 33 -11.52 -21.58 -1.27
CA ALA A 33 -12.22 -20.29 -1.25
C ALA A 33 -11.29 -19.08 -1.50
N VAL A 34 -10.02 -19.16 -1.11
CA VAL A 34 -9.04 -18.06 -1.23
C VAL A 34 -8.32 -18.08 -2.58
N ARG A 35 -8.26 -19.24 -3.25
CA ARG A 35 -7.54 -19.45 -4.51
C ARG A 35 -7.92 -18.46 -5.63
N PRO A 36 -9.21 -18.19 -5.92
CA PRO A 36 -9.57 -17.23 -6.97
C PRO A 36 -9.04 -15.82 -6.68
N ILE A 37 -9.17 -15.36 -5.43
CA ILE A 37 -8.69 -14.04 -5.00
C ILE A 37 -7.17 -13.95 -5.15
N ALA A 38 -6.45 -15.01 -4.78
CA ALA A 38 -5.00 -15.06 -4.92
C ALA A 38 -4.58 -15.06 -6.41
N GLN A 39 -5.33 -15.73 -7.29
CA GLN A 39 -5.07 -15.72 -8.74
C GLN A 39 -5.25 -14.33 -9.34
N ASP A 40 -6.36 -13.66 -9.03
CA ASP A 40 -6.63 -12.29 -9.48
C ASP A 40 -5.56 -11.32 -8.96
N ALA A 41 -5.17 -11.47 -7.69
CA ALA A 41 -4.11 -10.67 -7.08
C ALA A 41 -2.74 -10.89 -7.77
N VAL A 42 -2.39 -12.15 -8.07
CA VAL A 42 -1.14 -12.48 -8.78
C VAL A 42 -1.13 -11.86 -10.18
N ALA A 43 -2.21 -12.00 -10.94
CA ALA A 43 -2.33 -11.41 -12.27
C ALA A 43 -2.20 -9.88 -12.21
N LEU A 44 -2.88 -9.23 -11.26
CA LEU A 44 -2.78 -7.80 -11.03
C LEU A 44 -1.36 -7.37 -10.70
N LEU A 45 -0.64 -8.10 -9.85
CA LEU A 45 0.71 -7.73 -9.39
C LEU A 45 1.78 -7.99 -10.45
N ILE A 46 1.59 -8.99 -11.32
CA ILE A 46 2.42 -9.19 -12.52
C ILE A 46 2.28 -7.99 -13.46
N ASP A 47 1.05 -7.59 -13.77
CA ASP A 47 0.77 -6.42 -14.61
C ASP A 47 1.30 -5.13 -13.99
N TYR A 48 1.09 -4.98 -12.68
CA TYR A 48 1.57 -3.85 -11.90
C TYR A 48 3.10 -3.71 -11.98
N GLN A 49 3.85 -4.79 -11.71
CA GLN A 49 5.30 -4.74 -11.56
C GLN A 49 6.01 -5.88 -12.30
N SER A 50 5.99 -7.10 -11.74
CA SER A 50 6.70 -8.27 -12.29
C SER A 50 6.27 -9.57 -11.59
N PRO A 51 6.55 -10.75 -12.18
CA PRO A 51 6.34 -12.05 -11.54
C PRO A 51 7.03 -12.18 -10.18
N ALA A 52 8.25 -11.66 -10.04
CA ALA A 52 8.96 -11.65 -8.76
C ALA A 52 8.23 -10.83 -7.68
N TYR A 53 7.51 -9.78 -8.08
CA TYR A 53 6.69 -9.00 -7.14
C TYR A 53 5.41 -9.73 -6.73
N ALA A 54 4.79 -10.47 -7.66
CA ALA A 54 3.67 -11.34 -7.34
C ALA A 54 4.09 -12.53 -6.45
N GLN A 55 5.31 -13.06 -6.61
CA GLN A 55 5.83 -14.09 -5.71
C GLN A 55 5.94 -13.57 -4.27
N LEU A 56 6.39 -12.33 -4.08
CA LEU A 56 6.46 -11.70 -2.76
C LEU A 56 5.08 -11.60 -2.08
N TYR A 57 4.00 -11.45 -2.86
CA TYR A 57 2.64 -11.52 -2.34
C TYR A 57 2.30 -12.93 -1.84
N CYS A 58 2.58 -13.97 -2.63
CA CYS A 58 2.39 -15.37 -2.24
C CYS A 58 3.22 -15.72 -1.00
N ASP A 59 4.47 -15.25 -0.92
CA ASP A 59 5.35 -15.49 0.24
C ASP A 59 4.80 -14.88 1.53
N ARG A 60 4.15 -13.72 1.44
CA ARG A 60 3.46 -13.09 2.58
C ARG A 60 2.20 -13.83 2.98
N LEU A 61 1.40 -14.30 2.01
CA LEU A 61 0.21 -15.11 2.30
C LEU A 61 0.56 -16.41 3.01
N ARG A 62 1.70 -17.03 2.67
CA ARG A 62 2.17 -18.29 3.28
C ARG A 62 2.21 -18.24 4.80
N ARG A 63 2.41 -17.05 5.40
CA ARG A 63 2.46 -16.84 6.86
C ARG A 63 1.13 -17.09 7.59
N PHE A 64 0.01 -17.09 6.85
CA PHE A 64 -1.34 -17.21 7.41
C PHE A 64 -2.04 -18.50 7.00
N VAL A 65 -1.47 -19.29 6.09
CA VAL A 65 -2.03 -20.58 5.69
C VAL A 65 -2.01 -21.55 6.87
N GLY A 66 -3.16 -22.13 7.21
CA GLY A 66 -3.31 -23.09 8.31
C GLY A 66 -3.07 -22.49 9.69
N ARG A 67 -3.00 -21.16 9.82
CA ARG A 67 -2.76 -20.51 11.11
C ARG A 67 -4.02 -20.55 11.97
N ARG A 68 -3.87 -20.98 13.23
CA ARG A 68 -4.97 -21.01 14.20
C ARG A 68 -5.58 -19.61 14.36
N GLY A 69 -6.91 -19.52 14.33
CA GLY A 69 -7.64 -18.25 14.42
C GLY A 69 -7.81 -17.52 13.10
N VAL A 70 -7.31 -18.08 11.98
CA VAL A 70 -7.57 -17.59 10.63
C VAL A 70 -8.54 -18.54 9.94
N ASP A 71 -9.80 -18.12 9.82
CA ASP A 71 -10.79 -18.80 8.99
C ASP A 71 -10.69 -18.36 7.52
N ASP A 72 -11.41 -19.05 6.64
CA ASP A 72 -11.37 -18.76 5.20
C ASP A 72 -11.81 -17.33 4.90
N ALA A 73 -12.82 -16.79 5.61
CA ALA A 73 -13.32 -15.44 5.39
C ALA A 73 -12.29 -14.36 5.75
N LEU A 74 -11.64 -14.49 6.90
CA LEU A 74 -10.55 -13.61 7.32
C LEU A 74 -9.37 -13.73 6.37
N PHE A 75 -9.03 -14.94 5.92
CA PHE A 75 -7.92 -15.13 5.00
C PHE A 75 -8.19 -14.50 3.63
N MET A 76 -9.42 -14.63 3.10
CA MET A 76 -9.87 -13.93 1.89
C MET A 76 -9.72 -12.41 2.05
N GLU A 77 -10.09 -11.86 3.21
CA GLU A 77 -9.97 -10.43 3.49
C GLU A 77 -8.50 -9.97 3.54
N ILE A 78 -7.63 -10.72 4.22
CA ILE A 78 -6.17 -10.48 4.22
C ILE A 78 -5.62 -10.52 2.80
N ALA A 79 -5.99 -11.53 2.01
CA ALA A 79 -5.50 -11.71 0.65
C ALA A 79 -5.89 -10.54 -0.27
N ARG A 80 -7.14 -10.09 -0.18
CA ARG A 80 -7.66 -8.96 -0.97
C ARG A 80 -7.01 -7.65 -0.56
N LEU A 81 -6.93 -7.38 0.75
CA LEU A 81 -6.36 -6.12 1.25
C LEU A 81 -4.85 -6.06 0.98
N LEU A 82 -4.12 -7.16 1.18
CA LEU A 82 -2.70 -7.22 0.88
C LEU A 82 -2.40 -6.91 -0.59
N ALA A 83 -3.19 -7.47 -1.52
CA ALA A 83 -3.05 -7.18 -2.94
C ALA A 83 -3.29 -5.69 -3.24
N ALA A 84 -4.36 -5.12 -2.68
CA ALA A 84 -4.67 -3.69 -2.82
C ALA A 84 -3.57 -2.78 -2.24
N ARG A 85 -2.90 -3.21 -1.17
CA ARG A 85 -1.79 -2.47 -0.55
C ARG A 85 -0.48 -2.60 -1.31
N MET A 86 -0.22 -3.76 -1.89
CA MET A 86 0.95 -3.98 -2.73
C MET A 86 0.81 -3.32 -4.11
N GLY A 87 -0.41 -3.18 -4.62
CA GLY A 87 -0.75 -2.51 -5.88
C GLY A 87 -1.24 -1.07 -5.69
N TYR A 88 -0.52 -0.27 -4.91
CA TYR A 88 -0.92 1.11 -4.62
C TYR A 88 -0.92 2.01 -5.86
N LEU A 89 -1.71 3.08 -5.81
CA LEU A 89 -1.90 3.99 -6.93
C LEU A 89 -0.81 5.08 -6.94
N ASP A 90 0.14 4.95 -7.86
CA ASP A 90 1.17 5.95 -8.15
C ASP A 90 1.03 6.50 -9.58
N PRO A 91 1.76 7.58 -9.94
CA PRO A 91 1.71 8.12 -11.30
C PRO A 91 2.03 7.08 -12.38
N ILE A 92 2.95 6.15 -12.10
CA ILE A 92 3.33 5.05 -13.00
C ILE A 92 2.13 4.13 -13.24
N ARG A 93 1.42 3.74 -12.18
CA ARG A 93 0.25 2.86 -12.27
C ARG A 93 -0.91 3.56 -12.97
N ILE A 94 -1.09 4.86 -12.75
CA ILE A 94 -2.08 5.64 -13.49
C ILE A 94 -1.74 5.68 -14.98
N ALA A 95 -0.47 5.85 -15.34
CA ALA A 95 -0.04 5.76 -16.74
C ALA A 95 -0.30 4.36 -17.34
N GLN A 96 0.03 3.28 -16.63
CA GLN A 96 -0.26 1.90 -17.04
C GLN A 96 -1.77 1.67 -17.29
N LEU A 97 -2.61 2.03 -16.31
CA LEU A 97 -4.06 1.89 -16.42
C LEU A 97 -4.61 2.71 -17.59
N LYS A 98 -4.09 3.93 -17.80
CA LYS A 98 -4.48 4.79 -18.92
C LYS A 98 -4.11 4.19 -20.27
N LEU A 99 -2.94 3.55 -20.38
CA LEU A 99 -2.55 2.85 -21.60
C LEU A 99 -3.47 1.66 -21.92
N GLN A 100 -3.91 0.94 -20.89
CA GLN A 100 -4.84 -0.21 -21.01
C GLN A 100 -6.28 0.18 -21.38
N GLU A 101 -6.66 1.46 -21.25
CA GLU A 101 -8.02 1.89 -21.62
C GLU A 101 -8.27 1.67 -23.13
N PRO A 102 -9.40 1.01 -23.49
CA PRO A 102 -9.74 0.76 -24.88
C PRO A 102 -10.00 2.10 -25.59
N VAL A 103 -9.52 2.21 -26.83
CA VAL A 103 -9.83 3.36 -27.67
C VAL A 103 -11.20 3.11 -28.29
N THR A 104 -12.24 3.80 -27.81
CA THR A 104 -13.58 3.72 -28.42
C THR A 104 -13.63 4.60 -29.67
N PRO A 105 -13.89 4.04 -30.86
CA PRO A 105 -14.07 4.82 -32.08
C PRO A 105 -15.19 5.85 -31.91
N GLY A 106 -14.96 7.09 -32.34
CA GLY A 106 -15.95 8.17 -32.25
C GLY A 106 -16.03 8.91 -30.91
N ARG A 107 -15.33 8.46 -29.86
CA ARG A 107 -15.26 9.17 -28.57
C ARG A 107 -13.88 9.80 -28.36
N LYS A 108 -13.84 11.08 -27.97
CA LYS A 108 -12.57 11.72 -27.59
C LYS A 108 -11.94 10.97 -26.42
N PRO A 109 -10.62 10.67 -26.45
CA PRO A 109 -9.95 10.00 -25.35
C PRO A 109 -10.17 10.71 -24.03
N ALA A 110 -10.53 9.97 -22.98
CA ALA A 110 -10.74 10.54 -21.66
C ALA A 110 -9.46 11.21 -21.16
N VAL A 111 -9.57 12.48 -20.79
CA VAL A 111 -8.45 13.22 -20.19
C VAL A 111 -8.57 13.07 -18.68
N ASP A 112 -7.70 12.27 -18.08
CA ASP A 112 -7.63 12.16 -16.63
C ASP A 112 -6.69 13.23 -16.09
N LYS A 113 -7.24 14.12 -15.25
CA LYS A 113 -6.50 15.20 -14.60
C LYS A 113 -6.34 14.82 -13.14
N ARG A 114 -5.13 14.40 -12.76
CA ARG A 114 -4.81 13.97 -11.40
C ARG A 114 -3.92 15.01 -10.73
N ARG A 115 -4.29 15.39 -9.52
CA ARG A 115 -3.56 16.37 -8.69
C ARG A 115 -2.60 15.63 -7.78
N PHE A 116 -1.31 15.73 -8.04
CA PHE A 116 -0.25 15.17 -7.19
C PHE A 116 0.50 16.27 -6.50
N ARG A 117 1.01 16.02 -5.29
CA ARG A 117 1.99 16.92 -4.71
C ARG A 117 3.39 16.60 -5.22
N LEU A 118 4.23 17.62 -5.32
CA LEU A 118 5.59 17.47 -5.84
C LEU A 118 6.42 16.51 -4.98
N ASP A 119 6.24 16.54 -3.65
CA ASP A 119 6.85 15.58 -2.74
C ASP A 119 6.51 14.12 -3.07
N GLU A 120 5.25 13.83 -3.40
CA GLU A 120 4.79 12.50 -3.80
C GLU A 120 5.38 12.07 -5.15
N LEU A 121 5.42 13.00 -6.11
CA LEU A 121 6.02 12.74 -7.42
C LEU A 121 7.50 12.38 -7.28
N VAL A 122 8.23 13.15 -6.48
CA VAL A 122 9.65 12.96 -6.23
C VAL A 122 9.92 11.72 -5.39
N SER A 123 9.03 11.39 -4.44
CA SER A 123 9.14 10.14 -3.67
C SER A 123 8.93 8.88 -4.51
N SER A 124 8.29 9.01 -5.68
CA SER A 124 8.09 7.92 -6.64
C SER A 124 9.31 7.70 -7.55
N LEU A 125 10.30 8.60 -7.54
CA LEU A 125 11.55 8.46 -8.27
C LEU A 125 12.59 7.65 -7.47
N PRO A 126 13.59 7.04 -8.12
CA PRO A 126 14.70 6.38 -7.44
C PRO A 126 15.38 7.28 -6.42
N ASP A 127 15.78 6.74 -5.27
CA ASP A 127 16.44 7.46 -4.18
C ASP A 127 17.60 8.38 -4.63
N ILE A 128 18.36 7.98 -5.66
CA ILE A 128 19.49 8.76 -6.21
C ILE A 128 19.01 10.10 -6.78
N VAL A 129 17.83 10.12 -7.41
CA VAL A 129 17.23 11.31 -8.02
C VAL A 129 16.24 11.98 -7.05
N GLY A 130 15.49 11.17 -6.31
CA GLY A 130 14.47 11.62 -5.36
C GLY A 130 15.04 12.49 -4.24
N LYS A 131 16.13 12.08 -3.60
CA LYS A 131 16.74 12.80 -2.48
C LYS A 131 17.31 14.18 -2.86
N PRO A 132 18.08 14.36 -3.95
CA PRO A 132 18.53 15.68 -4.37
C PRO A 132 17.36 16.55 -4.90
N ALA A 133 16.40 15.97 -5.63
CA ALA A 133 15.24 16.71 -6.09
C ALA A 133 14.36 17.20 -4.94
N MET A 134 14.14 16.38 -3.89
CA MET A 134 13.40 16.80 -2.70
C MET A 134 14.11 17.95 -1.99
N ARG A 135 15.43 17.84 -1.79
CA ARG A 135 16.24 18.92 -1.20
C ARG A 135 16.14 20.23 -1.99
N LEU A 136 16.10 20.15 -3.32
CA LEU A 136 15.89 21.31 -4.17
C LEU A 136 14.48 21.90 -4.00
N LEU A 137 13.45 21.05 -4.00
CA LEU A 137 12.06 21.47 -3.82
C LEU A 137 11.79 22.09 -2.43
N GLU A 138 12.43 21.57 -1.39
CA GLU A 138 12.40 22.13 -0.03
C GLU A 138 13.11 23.48 0.00
N ARG A 139 14.28 23.60 -0.65
CA ARG A 139 15.05 24.84 -0.75
C ARG A 139 14.28 25.97 -1.44
N ILE A 140 13.43 25.64 -2.42
CA ILE A 140 12.59 26.61 -3.13
C ILE A 140 11.14 26.65 -2.61
N TYR A 141 10.89 26.08 -1.42
CA TYR A 141 9.60 26.06 -0.71
C TYR A 141 8.41 25.54 -1.54
N CYS A 142 8.64 24.71 -2.55
CA CYS A 142 7.59 24.22 -3.43
C CYS A 142 7.30 22.72 -3.30
N ALA A 143 8.00 21.99 -2.41
CA ALA A 143 7.78 20.56 -2.17
C ALA A 143 6.31 20.19 -1.88
N HIS A 144 5.56 21.11 -1.26
CA HIS A 144 4.16 20.92 -0.88
C HIS A 144 3.17 21.36 -1.98
N ARG A 145 3.67 21.88 -3.11
CA ARG A 145 2.84 22.40 -4.19
C ARG A 145 2.15 21.24 -4.90
N THR A 146 0.86 21.42 -5.16
CA THR A 146 0.07 20.47 -5.94
C THR A 146 0.18 20.80 -7.42
N VAL A 147 0.60 19.83 -8.22
CA VAL A 147 0.67 19.90 -9.68
C VAL A 147 -0.39 19.01 -10.28
N GLN A 148 -1.09 19.52 -11.27
CA GLN A 148 -2.07 18.75 -12.03
C GLN A 148 -1.38 18.09 -13.22
N ILE A 149 -1.26 16.77 -13.19
CA ILE A 149 -0.74 15.99 -14.32
C ILE A 149 -1.92 15.52 -15.16
N ARG A 150 -1.76 15.69 -16.47
CA ARG A 150 -2.73 15.27 -17.48
C ARG A 150 -2.28 13.94 -18.08
N PHE A 151 -3.10 12.91 -17.93
CA PHE A 151 -2.94 11.61 -18.58
C PHE A 151 -3.97 11.51 -19.69
N SER A 152 -3.50 11.42 -20.94
CA SER A 152 -4.39 11.36 -22.08
C SER A 152 -3.74 10.64 -23.26
N LYS A 153 -4.52 9.80 -23.94
CA LYS A 153 -4.18 9.15 -25.22
C LYS A 153 -4.59 10.00 -26.43
N ALA A 154 -4.86 11.31 -26.25
CA ALA A 154 -5.33 12.19 -27.31
C ALA A 154 -4.29 12.52 -28.39
N SER A 155 -3.00 12.27 -28.15
CA SER A 155 -1.94 12.48 -29.14
C SER A 155 -0.88 11.38 -29.06
N ILE A 156 -0.18 11.14 -30.18
CA ILE A 156 0.93 10.18 -30.25
C ILE A 156 2.02 10.54 -29.24
N VAL A 157 2.32 11.83 -29.08
CA VAL A 157 3.27 12.33 -28.07
C VAL A 157 2.79 12.02 -26.65
N GLY A 158 1.48 12.16 -26.37
CA GLY A 158 0.87 11.79 -25.10
C GLY A 158 0.98 10.28 -24.83
N ILE A 159 0.74 9.44 -25.84
CA ILE A 159 0.91 7.99 -25.74
C ILE A 159 2.37 7.63 -25.45
N LYS A 160 3.33 8.18 -26.20
CA LYS A 160 4.77 7.93 -25.99
C LYS A 160 5.23 8.37 -24.61
N ARG A 161 4.71 9.49 -24.10
CA ARG A 161 4.95 9.93 -22.72
C ARG A 161 4.37 8.93 -21.70
N LEU A 162 3.14 8.45 -21.90
CA LEU A 162 2.53 7.46 -21.02
C LEU A 162 3.29 6.13 -21.04
N GLU A 163 3.76 5.69 -22.22
CA GLU A 163 4.62 4.51 -22.37
C GLU A 163 5.92 4.67 -21.58
N PHE A 164 6.56 5.84 -21.67
CA PHE A 164 7.75 6.16 -20.90
C PHE A 164 7.46 6.18 -19.39
N GLU A 165 6.40 6.85 -18.95
CA GLU A 165 5.98 6.88 -17.54
C GLU A 165 5.65 5.48 -17.01
N ALA A 166 4.98 4.63 -17.79
CA ALA A 166 4.70 3.24 -17.45
C ALA A 166 5.98 2.38 -17.41
N TRP A 167 6.94 2.65 -18.29
CA TRP A 167 8.24 1.99 -18.30
C TRP A 167 9.06 2.28 -17.03
N LEU A 168 8.84 3.42 -16.36
CA LEU A 168 9.44 3.72 -15.05
C LEU A 168 9.04 2.74 -13.94
N ARG A 169 8.08 1.81 -14.18
CA ARG A 169 7.78 0.73 -13.23
C ARG A 169 9.02 -0.05 -12.81
N HIS A 170 10.00 -0.24 -13.68
CA HIS A 170 11.23 -0.97 -13.36
C HIS A 170 12.07 -0.26 -12.27
N TRP A 171 11.90 1.06 -12.15
CA TRP A 171 12.55 1.90 -11.15
C TRP A 171 11.69 2.09 -9.88
N ARG A 172 10.41 1.73 -9.92
CA ARG A 172 9.48 1.86 -8.79
C ARG A 172 10.02 1.23 -7.51
N ARG A 173 10.66 0.05 -7.60
CA ARG A 173 11.24 -0.66 -6.44
C ARG A 173 12.43 0.06 -5.79
N LEU A 174 13.02 1.05 -6.47
CA LEU A 174 14.09 1.90 -5.96
C LEU A 174 13.56 3.22 -5.37
N SER A 175 12.25 3.43 -5.41
CA SER A 175 11.62 4.65 -4.92
C SER A 175 11.49 4.66 -3.40
N THR A 176 11.62 5.83 -2.79
CA THR A 176 11.35 6.02 -1.36
C THR A 176 9.92 5.63 -1.01
N ARG A 177 8.97 5.90 -1.93
CA ARG A 177 7.58 5.51 -1.79
C ARG A 177 7.42 4.00 -1.60
N TYR A 178 8.09 3.20 -2.43
CA TYR A 178 8.06 1.74 -2.31
C TYR A 178 8.58 1.26 -0.96
N GLU A 179 9.68 1.83 -0.47
CA GLU A 179 10.23 1.47 0.84
C GLU A 179 9.24 1.76 1.98
N MET A 180 8.61 2.94 1.96
CA MET A 180 7.59 3.31 2.95
C MET A 180 6.41 2.32 2.93
N GLU A 181 5.90 1.99 1.74
CA GLU A 181 4.78 1.04 1.58
C GLU A 181 5.17 -0.36 2.03
N ARG A 182 6.39 -0.81 1.70
CA ARG A 182 6.91 -2.12 2.14
C ARG A 182 6.99 -2.20 3.66
N VAL A 183 7.59 -1.21 4.31
CA VAL A 183 7.70 -1.16 5.78
C VAL A 183 6.32 -1.15 6.43
N TRP A 184 5.40 -0.38 5.87
CA TRP A 184 4.03 -0.33 6.38
C TRP A 184 3.30 -1.67 6.23
N VAL A 185 3.36 -2.32 5.06
CA VAL A 185 2.76 -3.65 4.82
C VAL A 185 3.30 -4.67 5.81
N GLU A 186 4.63 -4.76 5.98
CA GLU A 186 5.22 -5.71 6.93
C GLU A 186 4.79 -5.40 8.37
N ARG A 187 4.71 -4.12 8.75
CA ARG A 187 4.21 -3.72 10.07
C ARG A 187 2.75 -4.11 10.27
N TRP A 188 1.91 -3.94 9.26
CA TRP A 188 0.51 -4.35 9.31
C TRP A 188 0.34 -5.87 9.45
N LEU A 189 1.07 -6.65 8.64
CA LEU A 189 1.08 -8.11 8.75
C LEU A 189 1.57 -8.57 10.13
N HIS A 190 2.58 -7.91 10.68
CA HIS A 190 3.05 -8.17 12.04
C HIS A 190 2.00 -7.84 13.10
N MET A 191 1.22 -6.76 12.95
CA MET A 191 0.12 -6.46 13.87
C MET A 191 -0.99 -7.51 13.82
N ILE A 192 -1.31 -8.06 12.64
CA ILE A 192 -2.27 -9.17 12.51
C ILE A 192 -1.76 -10.41 13.25
N ASP A 193 -0.48 -10.75 13.07
CA ASP A 193 0.18 -11.87 13.75
C ASP A 193 0.12 -11.74 15.29
N ARG A 194 0.42 -10.54 15.80
CA ARG A 194 0.32 -10.22 17.23
C ARG A 194 -1.12 -10.29 17.73
N ALA A 195 -2.08 -9.76 16.98
CA ALA A 195 -3.49 -9.81 17.33
C ALA A 195 -3.98 -11.28 17.43
N LEU A 196 -3.63 -12.13 16.46
CA LEU A 196 -3.98 -13.56 16.47
C LEU A 196 -3.48 -14.29 17.71
N THR A 197 -2.33 -13.86 18.25
CA THR A 197 -1.70 -14.51 19.40
C THR A 197 -2.18 -13.95 20.74
N LYS A 198 -2.43 -12.63 20.82
CA LYS A 198 -2.69 -11.93 22.08
C LYS A 198 -4.14 -11.54 22.29
N ARG A 199 -4.83 -11.12 21.22
CA ARG A 199 -6.20 -10.57 21.24
C ARG A 199 -6.97 -11.02 19.98
N PRO A 200 -7.36 -12.30 19.89
CA PRO A 200 -8.07 -12.83 18.72
C PRO A 200 -9.36 -12.07 18.39
N ASP A 201 -10.00 -11.49 19.41
CA ASP A 201 -11.19 -10.64 19.33
C ASP A 201 -11.00 -9.41 18.42
N ALA A 202 -9.77 -8.87 18.35
CA ALA A 202 -9.45 -7.64 17.61
C ALA A 202 -8.87 -7.87 16.21
N VAL A 203 -8.62 -9.13 15.81
CA VAL A 203 -7.89 -9.45 14.57
C VAL A 203 -8.59 -8.87 13.34
N VAL A 204 -9.91 -9.02 13.25
CA VAL A 204 -10.72 -8.51 12.13
C VAL A 204 -10.59 -6.99 12.03
N ALA A 205 -10.65 -6.27 13.16
CA ALA A 205 -10.51 -4.82 13.19
C ALA A 205 -9.09 -4.37 12.76
N VAL A 206 -8.05 -5.11 13.16
CA VAL A 206 -6.67 -4.87 12.71
C VAL A 206 -6.50 -5.13 11.22
N VAL A 207 -7.09 -6.20 10.67
CA VAL A 207 -7.08 -6.46 9.22
C VAL A 207 -7.75 -5.31 8.47
N ARG A 208 -8.96 -4.92 8.90
CA ARG A 208 -9.74 -3.85 8.26
C ARG A 208 -9.13 -2.46 8.42
N SER A 209 -8.24 -2.24 9.38
CA SER A 209 -7.52 -0.97 9.51
C SER A 209 -6.77 -0.57 8.23
N ALA A 210 -6.39 -1.53 7.37
CA ALA A 210 -5.77 -1.25 6.08
C ALA A 210 -6.66 -0.47 5.11
N THR A 211 -7.99 -0.50 5.26
CA THR A 211 -8.92 0.29 4.43
C THR A 211 -8.87 1.78 4.74
N MET A 212 -8.26 2.19 5.86
CA MET A 212 -8.06 3.60 6.15
C MET A 212 -7.13 4.28 5.16
N ILE A 213 -6.26 3.52 4.51
CA ILE A 213 -5.25 4.06 3.62
C ILE A 213 -5.81 3.97 2.22
N GLU A 214 -6.04 5.09 1.54
CA GLU A 214 -6.61 5.08 0.19
C GLU A 214 -5.99 6.15 -0.69
N GLY A 215 -5.85 5.79 -1.96
CA GLY A 215 -5.37 6.69 -3.02
C GLY A 215 -3.94 7.17 -2.80
N TYR A 216 -3.72 8.42 -3.17
CA TYR A 216 -2.47 9.16 -3.09
C TYR A 216 -2.76 10.52 -2.44
N GLY A 217 -1.78 11.40 -2.33
CA GLY A 217 -2.06 12.75 -1.84
C GLY A 217 -2.09 12.90 -0.32
N THR A 218 -2.70 14.01 0.08
CA THR A 218 -3.02 14.37 1.46
C THR A 218 -3.90 13.32 2.15
N SER A 219 -4.87 12.74 1.45
CA SER A 219 -5.75 11.69 2.01
C SER A 219 -4.98 10.44 2.42
N TYR A 220 -4.00 10.02 1.61
CA TYR A 220 -3.10 8.93 1.95
C TYR A 220 -2.29 9.26 3.22
N ARG A 221 -1.68 10.44 3.29
CA ARG A 221 -0.87 10.84 4.47
C ARG A 221 -1.70 10.89 5.75
N HIS A 222 -2.90 11.47 5.68
CA HIS A 222 -3.80 11.51 6.83
C HIS A 222 -4.26 10.10 7.23
N GLY A 223 -4.56 9.24 6.26
CA GLY A 223 -4.89 7.82 6.52
C GLY A 223 -3.73 7.07 7.19
N MET A 224 -2.50 7.27 6.72
CA MET A 224 -1.30 6.67 7.29
C MET A 224 -1.03 7.16 8.72
N ALA A 225 -1.11 8.48 8.95
CA ALA A 225 -0.94 9.06 10.28
C ALA A 225 -2.02 8.56 11.26
N ALA A 226 -3.28 8.51 10.81
CA ALA A 226 -4.38 7.98 11.62
C ALA A 226 -4.19 6.50 11.95
N TRP A 227 -3.77 5.70 10.97
CA TRP A 227 -3.47 4.29 11.18
C TRP A 227 -2.36 4.10 12.24
N HIS A 228 -1.28 4.87 12.17
CA HIS A 228 -0.23 4.83 13.18
C HIS A 228 -0.74 5.20 14.58
N GLN A 229 -1.58 6.24 14.70
CA GLN A 229 -2.16 6.61 15.99
C GLN A 229 -3.03 5.50 16.59
N ILE A 230 -3.86 4.82 15.79
CA ILE A 230 -4.69 3.71 16.26
C ILE A 230 -3.82 2.53 16.70
N ILE A 231 -2.85 2.14 15.89
CA ILE A 231 -2.00 0.99 16.20
C ILE A 231 -1.11 1.27 17.41
N ASP A 232 -0.49 2.45 17.49
CA ASP A 232 0.43 2.80 18.58
C ASP A 232 -0.31 3.21 19.86
N GLY A 233 -1.53 3.75 19.75
CA GLY A 233 -2.32 4.22 20.88
C GLY A 233 -3.26 3.18 21.49
N LEU A 234 -3.76 2.23 20.68
CA LEU A 234 -4.72 1.22 21.12
C LEU A 234 -4.17 -0.20 20.98
N ALA A 235 -3.74 -0.61 19.79
CA ALA A 235 -3.41 -2.01 19.53
C ALA A 235 -2.14 -2.47 20.26
N LYS A 236 -1.00 -1.79 20.06
CA LYS A 236 0.29 -2.15 20.69
C LYS A 236 0.22 -2.16 22.21
N PRO A 237 -0.31 -1.13 22.90
CA PRO A 237 -0.40 -1.14 24.35
C PRO A 237 -1.17 -2.35 24.90
N ASN A 238 -2.23 -2.77 24.21
CA ASN A 238 -3.00 -3.97 24.55
C ASN A 238 -2.23 -5.26 24.28
N PHE A 239 -1.46 -5.33 23.18
CA PHE A 239 -0.64 -6.50 22.87
C PHE A 239 0.58 -6.65 23.80
N ASP A 240 1.07 -5.53 24.34
CA ASP A 240 2.19 -5.45 25.29
C ASP A 240 1.73 -5.59 26.75
N GLY A 241 0.42 -5.57 27.02
CA GLY A 241 -0.15 -5.70 28.37
C GLY A 241 -0.07 -4.42 29.22
N THR A 242 0.22 -3.28 28.61
CA THR A 242 0.30 -1.96 29.28
C THR A 242 -1.05 -1.25 29.40
N LEU A 243 -2.05 -1.75 28.67
CA LEU A 243 -3.42 -1.27 28.67
C LEU A 243 -4.31 -2.48 28.46
N ASP A 244 -5.42 -2.59 29.20
CA ASP A 244 -6.40 -3.64 28.96
C ASP A 244 -7.75 -3.01 28.58
N ILE A 245 -8.08 -3.08 27.31
CA ILE A 245 -9.40 -2.70 26.80
C ILE A 245 -10.20 -3.98 26.61
N ALA A 246 -11.30 -4.16 27.34
CA ALA A 246 -12.15 -5.34 27.21
C ALA A 246 -12.62 -5.57 25.76
N ASP A 247 -13.16 -4.54 25.10
CA ASP A 247 -13.53 -4.57 23.68
C ASP A 247 -12.55 -3.77 22.81
N LEU A 248 -11.38 -4.36 22.55
CA LEU A 248 -10.37 -3.75 21.68
C LEU A 248 -10.85 -3.63 20.23
N SER A 249 -11.65 -4.59 19.77
CA SER A 249 -12.22 -4.61 18.42
C SER A 249 -13.10 -3.38 18.18
N GLY A 250 -14.08 -3.13 19.05
CA GLY A 250 -14.94 -1.96 19.00
C GLY A 250 -14.20 -0.65 19.26
N ALA A 251 -13.14 -0.65 20.07
CA ALA A 251 -12.27 0.52 20.21
C ALA A 251 -11.57 0.90 18.90
N ILE A 252 -11.01 -0.09 18.18
CA ILE A 252 -10.38 0.15 16.87
C ILE A 252 -11.42 0.61 15.85
N GLU A 253 -12.59 -0.03 15.76
CA GLU A 253 -13.65 0.38 14.83
C GLU A 253 -14.15 1.81 15.11
N ARG A 254 -14.37 2.17 16.37
CA ARG A 254 -14.74 3.55 16.75
C ARG A 254 -13.66 4.54 16.36
N ALA A 255 -12.39 4.24 16.61
CA ALA A 255 -11.28 5.11 16.23
C ALA A 255 -11.14 5.24 14.70
N ARG A 256 -11.44 4.19 13.94
CA ARG A 256 -11.46 4.21 12.46
C ARG A 256 -12.57 5.10 11.90
N ALA A 257 -13.69 5.23 12.60
CA ALA A 257 -14.82 6.06 12.21
C ALA A 257 -14.59 7.57 12.45
N VAL A 258 -13.55 7.95 13.22
CA VAL A 258 -13.25 9.36 13.50
C VAL A 258 -12.84 10.09 12.22
N PRO A 259 -13.42 11.26 11.93
CA PRO A 259 -13.02 12.08 10.78
C PRO A 259 -11.53 12.42 10.81
N ARG A 260 -10.91 12.37 9.63
CA ARG A 260 -9.48 12.60 9.49
C ARG A 260 -9.20 14.10 9.45
N ASP A 261 -8.56 14.61 10.49
CA ASP A 261 -8.10 15.99 10.54
C ASP A 261 -6.59 16.10 10.20
N PRO A 262 -6.13 17.23 9.63
CA PRO A 262 -4.73 17.38 9.22
C PRO A 262 -3.70 17.22 10.34
N LYS A 263 -4.07 17.52 11.59
CA LYS A 263 -3.19 17.43 12.77
C LYS A 263 -3.36 16.13 13.56
N GLY A 264 -4.36 15.32 13.20
CA GLY A 264 -4.80 14.14 13.94
C GLY A 264 -5.25 14.42 15.38
N GLU A 265 -5.72 15.63 15.69
CA GLU A 265 -6.13 16.02 17.04
C GLU A 265 -7.44 15.34 17.47
N GLN A 266 -8.40 15.19 16.55
CA GLN A 266 -9.69 14.58 16.87
C GLN A 266 -9.51 13.10 17.21
N LEU A 267 -8.70 12.40 16.42
CA LEU A 267 -8.37 11.00 16.66
C LEU A 267 -7.59 10.83 17.97
N ARG A 268 -6.62 11.70 18.24
CA ARG A 268 -5.86 11.65 19.50
C ARG A 268 -6.77 11.83 20.72
N LYS A 269 -7.74 12.76 20.63
CA LYS A 269 -8.73 12.98 21.69
C LYS A 269 -9.60 11.74 21.89
N ALA A 270 -10.16 11.18 20.82
CA ALA A 270 -10.99 9.98 20.87
C ALA A 270 -10.23 8.77 21.45
N ILE A 271 -8.97 8.57 21.08
CA ILE A 271 -8.10 7.54 21.66
C ILE A 271 -7.89 7.80 23.15
N GLY A 272 -7.68 9.06 23.56
CA GLY A 272 -7.56 9.45 24.96
C GLY A 272 -8.82 9.10 25.78
N GLU A 273 -10.00 9.40 25.24
CA GLU A 273 -11.29 9.07 25.86
C GLU A 273 -11.48 7.54 26.00
N ILE A 274 -11.20 6.79 24.93
CA ILE A 274 -11.25 5.31 24.96
C ILE A 274 -10.31 4.75 26.04
N ARG A 275 -9.09 5.26 26.13
CA ARG A 275 -8.11 4.84 27.14
C ARG A 275 -8.54 5.21 28.55
N GLY A 276 -9.13 6.40 28.72
CA GLY A 276 -9.64 6.86 30.01
C GLY A 276 -10.76 5.96 30.55
N HIS A 277 -11.68 5.54 29.68
CA HIS A 277 -12.72 4.58 30.06
C HIS A 277 -12.17 3.21 30.45
N ALA A 278 -11.11 2.74 29.77
CA ALA A 278 -10.48 1.46 30.09
C ALA A 278 -9.71 1.45 31.42
N LEU A 279 -9.24 2.62 31.89
CA LEU A 279 -8.54 2.74 33.18
C LEU A 279 -9.48 2.99 34.37
N ALA A 280 -10.74 3.34 34.10
CA ALA A 280 -11.76 3.61 35.12
C ALA A 280 -12.53 2.35 35.55
N HIS A 281 -12.33 1.24 34.85
CA HIS A 281 -12.92 -0.08 35.10
C HIS A 281 -11.81 -1.08 35.46
#